data_AF-A0A933H248-F1
#
_entry.id   AF-A0A933H248-F1
#
_cell.length_a   1.000
_cell.length_b   1.000
_cell.length_c   1.000
_cell.angle_alpha   90.00
_cell.angle_beta   90.00
_cell.angle_gamma   90.00
#
_symmetry.space_group_name_H-M   'P 1'
#
loop_
_entity.id
_entity.type
_entity.pdbx_description
1 polymer ?
#
loop_
_entity_poly.entity_id
_entity_poly.type
_entity_poly.pdbx_seq_one_letter_code
_entity_poly.pdbx_strand_id
1 'polypeptide(L)'
;MKRQLAEEWAQEFYVMWVEGKLDRADPEKGRFRSYLHGALRRFRARKFRDLYAPGAVQGSTLPQDLPAEAEDRTYDQAYAALVMLHAEERLERLAQDEVEQEGSSVSLVFILIRDDVFPPRPERQTSHAELAARYGVTLKVIEHSFANGRKRLHECFRQEIIDTLQHPTIEEVAAEYSWVLKQLT
;
A
#
# COMPACT_ATOMS: atom_id res chain seq x y z
N MET A 1 5.21 10.56 -25.41
CA MET A 1 5.47 9.22 -25.98
C MET A 1 5.49 8.11 -24.94
N LYS A 2 6.35 8.13 -23.90
CA LYS A 2 6.43 7.03 -22.90
C LYS A 2 5.14 6.80 -22.08
N ARG A 3 4.40 7.86 -21.75
CA ARG A 3 3.16 7.78 -20.95
C ARG A 3 2.00 7.14 -21.72
N GLN A 4 1.79 7.56 -22.97
CA GLN A 4 0.73 7.02 -23.83
C GLN A 4 0.93 5.53 -24.10
N LEU A 5 2.17 5.10 -24.38
CA LEU A 5 2.47 3.67 -24.54
C LEU A 5 2.22 2.86 -23.25
N ALA A 6 2.50 3.45 -22.08
CA ALA A 6 2.21 2.80 -20.80
C ALA A 6 0.69 2.69 -20.55
N GLU A 7 -0.10 3.69 -20.93
CA GLU A 7 -1.56 3.69 -20.82
C GLU A 7 -2.18 2.64 -21.77
N GLU A 8 -1.73 2.58 -23.02
CA GLU A 8 -2.15 1.56 -24.00
C GLU A 8 -1.85 0.14 -23.48
N TRP A 9 -0.64 -0.08 -22.98
CA TRP A 9 -0.24 -1.38 -22.43
C TRP A 9 -1.02 -1.77 -21.18
N ALA A 10 -1.33 -0.80 -20.31
CA ALA A 10 -2.17 -1.04 -19.14
C ALA A 10 -3.59 -1.44 -19.55
N GLN A 11 -4.18 -0.75 -20.54
CA GLN A 11 -5.50 -1.09 -21.08
C GLN A 11 -5.51 -2.49 -21.69
N GLU A 12 -4.52 -2.83 -22.52
CA GLU A 12 -4.41 -4.15 -23.11
C GLU A 12 -4.24 -5.25 -22.06
N PHE A 13 -3.44 -5.02 -21.03
CA PHE A 13 -3.30 -5.95 -19.91
C PHE A 13 -4.61 -6.12 -19.15
N TYR A 14 -5.37 -5.04 -18.96
CA TYR A 14 -6.69 -5.08 -18.34
C TYR A 14 -7.71 -5.87 -19.18
N VAL A 15 -7.70 -5.70 -20.50
CA VAL A 15 -8.52 -6.53 -21.41
C VAL A 15 -8.18 -8.01 -21.24
N MET A 16 -6.89 -8.37 -21.20
CA MET A 16 -6.48 -9.75 -20.95
C MET A 16 -7.01 -10.30 -19.62
N TRP A 17 -7.07 -9.48 -18.58
CA TRP A 17 -7.65 -9.86 -17.30
C TRP A 17 -9.14 -10.15 -17.44
N VAL A 18 -9.91 -9.21 -17.98
CA VAL A 18 -11.38 -9.33 -18.09
C VAL A 18 -11.78 -10.51 -18.99
N GLU A 19 -10.97 -10.81 -20.01
CA GLU A 19 -11.15 -11.99 -20.89
C GLU A 19 -10.75 -13.32 -20.23
N GLY A 20 -10.33 -13.32 -18.97
CA GLY A 20 -9.97 -14.53 -18.23
C GLY A 20 -8.60 -15.11 -18.62
N LYS A 21 -7.74 -14.37 -19.33
CA LYS A 21 -6.40 -14.87 -19.72
C LYS A 21 -5.40 -14.92 -18.54
N LEU A 22 -5.83 -14.47 -17.36
CA LEU A 22 -5.10 -14.50 -16.09
C LEU A 22 -5.68 -15.52 -15.09
N ASP A 23 -6.35 -16.56 -15.58
CA ASP A 23 -7.02 -17.63 -14.81
C ASP A 23 -6.09 -18.59 -14.07
N ARG A 24 -4.78 -18.52 -14.31
CA ARG A 24 -3.79 -19.45 -13.72
C ARG A 24 -3.35 -19.10 -12.30
N ALA A 25 -4.04 -18.17 -11.64
CA ALA A 25 -3.79 -17.88 -10.25
C ALA A 25 -4.15 -19.10 -9.39
N ASP A 26 -3.18 -19.60 -8.63
CA ASP A 26 -3.33 -20.76 -7.77
C ASP A 26 -3.01 -20.32 -6.33
N PRO A 27 -3.99 -20.32 -5.41
CA PRO A 27 -3.79 -19.93 -4.02
C PRO A 27 -2.68 -20.73 -3.31
N GLU A 28 -2.48 -21.99 -3.71
CA GLU A 28 -1.44 -22.87 -3.13
C GLU A 28 -0.02 -22.50 -3.60
N LYS A 29 0.10 -21.75 -4.72
CA LYS A 29 1.39 -21.35 -5.29
C LYS A 29 1.85 -19.97 -4.82
N GLY A 30 1.08 -19.30 -3.95
CA GLY A 30 1.44 -18.03 -3.34
C GLY A 30 0.37 -16.95 -3.51
N ARG A 31 0.73 -15.71 -3.15
CA ARG A 31 -0.21 -14.59 -3.14
C ARG A 31 -0.60 -14.17 -4.57
N PHE A 32 -1.88 -13.86 -4.77
CA PHE A 32 -2.40 -13.38 -6.05
C PHE A 32 -1.64 -12.15 -6.58
N ARG A 33 -1.22 -11.25 -5.68
CA ARG A 33 -0.43 -10.06 -6.03
C ARG A 33 0.91 -10.42 -6.71
N SER A 34 1.61 -11.43 -6.21
CA SER A 34 2.87 -11.91 -6.79
C SER A 34 2.65 -12.56 -8.16
N TYR A 35 1.56 -13.32 -8.31
CA TYR A 35 1.14 -13.84 -9.62
C TYR A 35 0.90 -12.70 -10.61
N LEU A 36 0.16 -11.66 -10.19
CA LEU A 36 -0.17 -10.52 -11.03
C LEU A 36 1.07 -9.74 -11.46
N HIS A 37 2.00 -9.49 -10.53
CA HIS A 37 3.27 -8.84 -10.83
C HIS A 37 4.07 -9.64 -11.88
N GLY A 38 4.17 -10.96 -11.70
CA GLY A 38 4.83 -11.84 -12.67
C GLY A 38 4.12 -11.92 -14.03
N ALA A 39 2.78 -11.84 -14.05
CA ALA A 39 2.00 -11.76 -15.29
C ALA A 39 2.27 -10.44 -16.03
N LEU A 40 2.27 -9.31 -15.32
CA LEU A 40 2.56 -7.99 -15.87
C LEU A 40 3.99 -7.91 -16.42
N ARG A 41 4.98 -8.47 -15.70
CA ARG A 41 6.37 -8.55 -16.18
C ARG A 41 6.49 -9.33 -17.48
N ARG A 42 5.83 -10.49 -17.57
CA ARG A 42 5.81 -11.31 -18.79
C ARG A 42 5.09 -10.61 -19.95
N PHE A 43 3.99 -9.92 -19.67
CA PHE A 43 3.28 -9.11 -20.65
C PHE A 43 4.18 -7.99 -21.21
N ARG A 44 4.83 -7.21 -20.34
CA ARG A 44 5.79 -6.16 -20.72
C ARG A 44 6.94 -6.71 -21.56
N ALA A 45 7.53 -7.84 -21.15
CA ALA A 45 8.62 -8.48 -21.88
C ALA A 45 8.18 -8.95 -23.28
N ARG A 46 6.96 -9.49 -23.41
CA ARG A 46 6.35 -9.83 -24.70
C ARG A 46 6.16 -8.58 -25.57
N LYS A 47 5.57 -7.52 -25.03
CA LYS A 47 5.33 -6.27 -25.75
C LYS A 47 6.62 -5.64 -26.28
N PHE A 48 7.67 -5.63 -25.46
CA PHE A 48 8.98 -5.20 -25.95
C PHE A 48 9.48 -6.12 -27.06
N ARG A 49 9.44 -7.44 -26.90
CA ARG A 49 9.86 -8.36 -27.97
C ARG A 49 9.13 -8.12 -29.28
N ASP A 50 7.83 -7.85 -29.24
CA ASP A 50 7.01 -7.59 -30.43
C ASP A 50 7.38 -6.24 -31.09
N LEU A 51 7.69 -5.21 -30.29
CA LEU A 51 8.17 -3.91 -30.79
C LEU A 51 9.58 -3.96 -31.43
N TYR A 52 10.42 -4.91 -31.02
CA TYR A 52 11.81 -5.05 -31.49
C TYR A 52 12.03 -6.30 -32.35
N ALA A 53 10.96 -6.99 -32.77
CA ALA A 53 11.08 -8.19 -33.59
C ALA A 53 11.72 -7.86 -34.95
N PRO A 54 12.53 -8.76 -35.55
CA PRO A 54 13.15 -8.50 -36.85
C PRO A 54 12.07 -8.25 -37.92
N GLY A 55 12.01 -7.01 -38.44
CA GLY A 55 10.96 -6.54 -39.35
C GLY A 55 10.00 -5.50 -38.75
N ALA A 56 10.04 -5.27 -37.43
CA ALA A 56 9.43 -4.10 -36.81
C ALA A 56 10.26 -2.85 -37.15
N VAL A 57 9.57 -1.77 -37.51
CA VAL A 57 10.12 -0.52 -38.08
C VAL A 57 11.30 0.03 -37.27
N GLN A 58 12.35 0.46 -38.01
CA GLN A 58 13.59 1.07 -37.51
C GLN A 58 13.36 2.10 -36.38
N GLY A 59 14.16 2.00 -35.31
CA GLY A 59 14.44 3.13 -34.42
C GLY A 59 14.36 2.84 -32.93
N SER A 60 14.07 1.61 -32.52
CA SER A 60 13.94 1.29 -31.12
C SER A 60 15.19 0.51 -30.66
N THR A 61 15.99 1.12 -29.78
CA THR A 61 17.02 0.43 -28.99
C THR A 61 16.39 -0.15 -27.72
N LEU A 62 16.61 -1.44 -27.45
CA LEU A 62 16.27 -2.07 -26.17
C LEU A 62 16.89 -1.25 -25.01
N PRO A 63 16.12 -0.81 -24.00
CA PRO A 63 16.71 -0.40 -22.74
C PRO A 63 17.38 -1.64 -22.14
N GLN A 64 18.71 -1.63 -22.06
CA GLN A 64 19.53 -2.74 -21.55
C GLN A 64 19.34 -2.99 -20.04
N ASP A 65 18.65 -2.08 -19.35
CA ASP A 65 18.51 -2.10 -17.89
C ASP A 65 17.06 -2.32 -17.48
N LEU A 66 16.58 -3.56 -17.55
CA LEU A 66 15.43 -4.00 -16.76
C LEU A 66 15.97 -4.78 -15.55
N PRO A 67 16.15 -4.13 -14.38
CA PRO A 67 16.70 -4.79 -13.20
C PRO A 67 15.70 -5.83 -12.68
N ALA A 68 15.93 -7.10 -13.00
CA ALA A 68 14.97 -8.18 -12.82
C ALA A 68 14.71 -8.60 -11.35
N GLU A 69 15.56 -8.21 -10.41
CA GLU A 69 15.52 -8.67 -9.01
C GLU A 69 15.32 -7.53 -7.98
N ALA A 70 15.73 -6.30 -8.32
CA ALA A 70 15.46 -5.13 -7.48
C ALA A 70 13.99 -4.69 -7.56
N GLU A 71 13.31 -4.94 -8.69
CA GLU A 71 11.91 -4.55 -8.92
C GLU A 71 10.91 -5.32 -8.02
N ASP A 72 11.14 -6.61 -7.73
CA ASP A 72 10.17 -7.42 -6.95
C ASP A 72 10.08 -6.97 -5.48
N ARG A 73 11.21 -6.70 -4.80
CA ARG A 73 11.20 -6.11 -3.45
C ARG A 73 10.56 -4.72 -3.44
N THR A 74 10.83 -3.90 -4.46
CA THR A 74 10.22 -2.57 -4.54
C THR A 74 8.71 -2.63 -4.71
N TYR A 75 8.18 -3.64 -5.42
CA TYR A 75 6.74 -3.79 -5.62
C TYR A 75 6.02 -4.20 -4.33
N ASP A 76 6.55 -5.19 -3.62
CA ASP A 76 5.97 -5.67 -2.36
C ASP A 76 6.05 -4.60 -1.25
N GLN A 77 7.15 -3.85 -1.19
CA GLN A 77 7.31 -2.69 -0.30
C GLN A 77 6.37 -1.55 -0.69
N ALA A 78 6.23 -1.26 -1.99
CA ALA A 78 5.32 -0.22 -2.47
C ALA A 78 3.85 -0.56 -2.17
N TYR A 79 3.46 -1.82 -2.33
CA TYR A 79 2.13 -2.29 -1.93
C TYR A 79 1.93 -2.10 -0.42
N ALA A 80 2.91 -2.51 0.40
CA ALA A 80 2.77 -2.37 1.84
C ALA A 80 2.66 -0.90 2.28
N ALA A 81 3.45 -0.02 1.67
CA ALA A 81 3.36 1.42 1.87
C ALA A 81 1.99 1.98 1.45
N LEU A 82 1.41 1.48 0.34
CA LEU A 82 0.08 1.87 -0.11
C LEU A 82 -1.02 1.42 0.86
N VAL A 83 -0.96 0.19 1.37
CA VAL A 83 -1.90 -0.30 2.39
C VAL A 83 -1.82 0.54 3.66
N MET A 84 -0.60 0.91 4.09
CA MET A 84 -0.43 1.81 5.24
C MET A 84 -1.02 3.20 4.97
N LEU A 85 -0.74 3.77 3.80
CA LEU A 85 -1.29 5.07 3.40
C LEU A 85 -2.83 5.06 3.43
N HIS A 86 -3.47 4.06 2.84
CA HIS A 86 -4.93 3.95 2.86
C HIS A 86 -5.48 3.76 4.28
N ALA A 87 -4.77 3.02 5.13
CA ALA A 87 -5.16 2.86 6.54
C ALA A 87 -5.11 4.19 7.30
N GLU A 88 -4.10 5.02 7.04
CA GLU A 88 -3.99 6.39 7.58
C GLU A 88 -5.14 7.28 7.07
N GLU A 89 -5.41 7.27 5.76
CA GLU A 89 -6.51 8.03 5.15
C GLU A 89 -7.89 7.58 5.67
N ARG A 90 -8.07 6.28 5.93
CA ARG A 90 -9.29 5.75 6.54
C ARG A 90 -9.44 6.25 7.97
N LEU A 91 -8.37 6.21 8.75
CA LEU A 91 -8.38 6.69 10.12
C LEU A 91 -8.63 8.21 10.19
N GLU A 92 -8.09 8.97 9.23
CA GLU A 92 -8.37 10.39 9.06
C GLU A 92 -9.86 10.67 8.83
N ARG A 93 -10.48 9.95 7.89
CA ARG A 93 -11.91 10.08 7.62
C ARG A 93 -12.76 9.75 8.84
N LEU A 94 -12.49 8.64 9.52
CA LEU A 94 -13.21 8.26 10.74
C LEU A 94 -13.09 9.31 11.84
N ALA A 95 -11.92 9.93 11.99
CA ALA A 95 -11.72 11.01 12.96
C ALA A 95 -12.47 12.29 12.58
N GLN A 96 -12.52 12.62 11.29
CA GLN A 96 -13.30 13.77 10.79
C GLN A 96 -14.80 13.56 11.03
N ASP A 97 -15.32 12.38 10.71
CA ASP A 97 -16.73 12.02 10.92
C ASP A 97 -17.12 12.11 12.42
N GLU A 98 -16.26 11.65 13.33
CA GLU A 98 -16.46 11.76 14.78
C GLU A 98 -16.55 13.23 15.25
N VAL A 99 -15.72 14.11 14.70
CA VAL A 99 -15.75 15.55 15.02
C VAL A 99 -17.05 16.19 14.55
N GLU A 100 -17.49 15.87 13.33
CA GLU A 100 -18.72 16.41 12.75
C GLU A 100 -19.97 15.94 13.51
N GLN A 101 -19.99 14.69 13.97
CA GLN A 101 -21.16 14.10 14.65
C GLN A 101 -21.25 14.42 16.14
N GLU A 102 -20.12 14.39 16.87
CA GLU A 102 -20.13 14.50 18.33
C GLU A 102 -19.81 15.92 18.82
N GLY A 103 -19.45 16.84 17.93
CA GLY A 103 -18.94 18.17 18.31
C GLY A 103 -17.69 18.08 19.19
N SER A 104 -17.05 16.91 19.21
CA SER A 104 -15.96 16.56 20.10
C SER A 104 -14.68 17.21 19.61
N SER A 105 -13.95 17.87 20.52
CA SER A 105 -12.63 18.39 20.23
C SER A 105 -11.76 17.22 19.75
N VAL A 106 -11.31 17.32 18.49
CA VAL A 106 -10.35 16.44 17.81
C VAL A 106 -9.63 15.55 18.80
N SER A 107 -9.92 14.24 18.78
CA SER A 107 -9.17 13.28 19.56
C SER A 107 -7.69 13.53 19.29
N LEU A 108 -6.91 13.93 20.31
CA LEU A 108 -5.47 14.23 20.20
C LEU A 108 -4.72 13.14 19.41
N VAL A 109 -5.24 11.91 19.46
CA VAL A 109 -5.00 10.79 18.55
C VAL A 109 -4.69 11.24 17.11
N PHE A 110 -5.56 12.01 16.46
CA PHE A 110 -5.41 12.39 15.05
C PHE A 110 -4.23 13.35 14.80
N ILE A 111 -4.08 14.35 15.68
CA ILE A 111 -2.97 15.31 15.60
C ILE A 111 -1.63 14.61 15.79
N LEU A 112 -1.59 13.59 16.66
CA LEU A 112 -0.38 12.82 16.98
C LEU A 112 -0.05 11.77 15.92
N ILE A 113 -1.06 11.22 15.20
CA ILE A 113 -0.84 10.20 14.16
C ILE A 113 -0.06 10.75 12.97
N ARG A 114 -0.36 11.97 12.52
CA ARG A 114 0.24 12.56 11.32
C ARG A 114 1.74 12.82 11.45
N ASP A 115 2.23 13.08 12.66
CA ASP A 115 3.62 13.48 12.89
C ASP A 115 4.51 12.34 13.42
N ASP A 116 3.99 11.32 14.13
CA ASP A 116 4.84 10.37 14.86
C ASP A 116 4.48 8.87 14.79
N VAL A 117 3.28 8.49 14.32
CA VAL A 117 2.79 7.13 14.63
C VAL A 117 3.22 6.05 13.65
N PHE A 118 3.30 6.29 12.33
CA PHE A 118 3.80 5.24 11.42
C PHE A 118 4.18 5.76 10.01
N PRO A 119 5.23 5.22 9.37
CA PRO A 119 6.37 4.58 10.02
C PRO A 119 7.07 5.57 10.96
N PRO A 120 7.67 5.11 12.07
CA PRO A 120 8.41 5.99 12.97
C PRO A 120 9.50 6.73 12.18
N ARG A 121 9.35 8.04 12.00
CA ARG A 121 10.39 8.86 11.39
C ARG A 121 11.36 9.27 12.50
N PRO A 122 12.58 8.68 12.57
CA PRO A 122 13.51 8.93 13.67
C PRO A 122 13.91 10.42 13.78
N GLU A 123 13.78 11.18 12.69
CA GLU A 123 14.17 12.58 12.57
C GLU A 123 13.16 13.58 13.16
N ARG A 124 11.97 13.13 13.62
CA ARG A 124 10.87 14.01 14.07
C ARG A 124 10.20 13.64 15.40
N GLN A 125 10.84 12.82 16.23
CA GLN A 125 10.26 12.42 17.52
C GLN A 125 10.16 13.61 18.48
N THR A 126 9.00 14.26 18.51
CA THR A 126 8.66 15.22 19.56
C THR A 126 8.35 14.41 20.81
N SER A 127 8.96 14.75 21.95
CA SER A 127 8.71 13.99 23.18
C SER A 127 7.25 14.13 23.61
N HIS A 128 6.68 13.08 24.22
CA HIS A 128 5.33 13.15 24.76
C HIS A 128 5.14 14.30 25.78
N ALA A 129 6.22 14.69 26.47
CA ALA A 129 6.21 15.82 27.40
C ALA A 129 6.07 17.18 26.67
N GLU A 130 6.77 17.35 25.55
CA GLU A 130 6.62 18.55 24.70
C GLU A 130 5.23 18.62 24.08
N LEU A 131 4.67 17.48 23.66
CA LEU A 131 3.30 17.41 23.15
C LEU A 131 2.27 17.75 24.24
N ALA A 132 2.44 17.22 25.45
CA ALA A 132 1.60 17.55 26.60
C ALA A 132 1.61 19.06 26.89
N ALA A 133 2.80 19.67 26.91
CA ALA A 133 2.95 21.11 27.10
C ALA A 133 2.32 21.92 25.95
N ARG A 134 2.53 21.50 24.69
CA ARG A 134 2.02 22.17 23.48
C ARG A 134 0.50 22.19 23.43
N TYR A 135 -0.15 21.09 23.81
CA TYR A 135 -1.60 20.97 23.77
C TYR A 135 -2.29 21.26 25.11
N GLY A 136 -1.54 21.64 26.14
CA GLY A 136 -2.10 21.98 27.46
C GLY A 136 -2.77 20.80 28.17
N VAL A 137 -2.32 19.57 27.90
CA VAL A 137 -2.87 18.34 28.47
C VAL A 137 -1.85 17.62 29.33
N THR A 138 -2.30 16.64 30.12
CA THR A 138 -1.37 15.83 30.92
C THR A 138 -0.62 14.83 30.04
N LEU A 139 0.59 14.45 30.46
CA LEU A 139 1.38 13.38 29.82
C LEU A 139 0.56 12.09 29.64
N LYS A 140 -0.24 11.73 30.65
CA LYS A 140 -1.09 10.54 30.64
C LYS A 140 -2.15 10.58 29.53
N VAL A 141 -2.68 11.76 29.21
CA VAL A 141 -3.65 11.94 28.11
C VAL A 141 -2.97 11.72 26.75
N ILE A 142 -1.74 12.22 26.59
CA ILE A 142 -0.93 11.97 25.38
C ILE A 142 -0.63 10.48 25.23
N GLU A 143 -0.13 9.82 26.28
CA GLU A 143 0.16 8.38 26.25
C GLU A 143 -1.07 7.53 25.89
N HIS A 144 -2.22 7.84 26.50
CA HIS A 144 -3.47 7.15 26.20
C HIS A 144 -3.91 7.39 24.75
N SER A 145 -3.71 8.60 24.24
CA SER A 145 -4.03 8.96 22.85
C SER A 145 -3.13 8.23 21.86
N PHE A 146 -1.83 8.11 22.12
CA PHE A 146 -0.95 7.27 21.28
C PHE A 146 -1.35 5.80 21.30
N ALA A 147 -1.66 5.23 22.47
CA ALA A 147 -2.10 3.86 22.59
C ALA A 147 -3.41 3.59 21.80
N ASN A 148 -4.40 4.48 21.95
CA ASN A 148 -5.67 4.38 21.23
C ASN A 148 -5.48 4.60 19.73
N GLY A 149 -4.65 5.56 19.32
CA GLY A 149 -4.34 5.84 17.93
C GLY A 149 -3.69 4.66 17.23
N ARG A 150 -2.69 4.04 17.85
CA ARG A 150 -2.09 2.79 17.36
C ARG A 150 -3.12 1.69 17.21
N LYS A 151 -3.96 1.49 18.23
CA LYS A 151 -5.03 0.47 18.15
C LYS A 151 -5.98 0.72 16.98
N ARG A 152 -6.43 1.97 16.78
CA ARG A 152 -7.33 2.35 15.69
C ARG A 152 -6.66 2.24 14.31
N LEU A 153 -5.39 2.60 14.20
CA LEU A 153 -4.61 2.43 12.96
C LEU A 153 -4.46 0.94 12.61
N HIS A 154 -4.15 0.10 13.59
CA HIS A 154 -4.08 -1.35 13.39
C HIS A 154 -5.42 -1.92 12.89
N GLU A 155 -6.54 -1.40 13.40
CA GLU A 155 -7.87 -1.79 12.93
C GLU A 155 -8.13 -1.34 11.49
N CYS A 156 -7.82 -0.08 11.16
CA CYS A 156 -7.96 0.44 9.80
C CYS A 156 -7.10 -0.35 8.82
N PHE A 157 -5.85 -0.66 9.20
CA PHE A 157 -4.94 -1.46 8.40
C PHE A 157 -5.42 -2.89 8.20
N ARG A 158 -5.99 -3.51 9.25
CA ARG A 158 -6.64 -4.81 9.13
C ARG A 158 -7.82 -4.74 8.16
N GLN A 159 -8.62 -3.69 8.24
CA GLN A 159 -9.77 -3.51 7.36
C GLN A 159 -9.36 -3.29 5.90
N GLU A 160 -8.31 -2.52 5.62
CA GLU A 160 -7.76 -2.41 4.26
C GLU A 160 -7.40 -3.77 3.68
N ILE A 161 -6.77 -4.64 4.48
CA ILE A 161 -6.44 -6.00 4.04
C ILE A 161 -7.69 -6.83 3.77
N ILE A 162 -8.67 -6.80 4.68
CA ILE A 162 -9.95 -7.51 4.51
C ILE A 162 -10.63 -7.09 3.21
N ASP A 163 -10.66 -5.79 2.92
CA ASP A 163 -11.31 -5.23 1.74
C ASP A 163 -10.61 -5.65 0.42
N THR A 164 -9.35 -6.09 0.48
CA THR A 164 -8.63 -6.65 -0.68
C THR A 164 -8.84 -8.15 -0.90
N LEU A 165 -9.43 -8.87 0.05
CA LEU A 165 -9.62 -10.31 -0.01
C LEU A 165 -11.09 -10.67 -0.23
N GLN A 166 -11.36 -11.68 -1.06
CA GLN A 166 -12.72 -12.19 -1.23
C GLN A 166 -13.05 -13.20 -0.12
N HIS A 167 -13.96 -12.82 0.79
CA HIS A 167 -14.44 -13.66 1.89
C HIS A 167 -13.31 -14.34 2.70
N PRO A 168 -12.34 -13.58 3.24
CA PRO A 168 -11.19 -14.17 3.90
C PRO A 168 -11.55 -14.79 5.25
N THR A 169 -10.87 -15.88 5.58
CA THR A 169 -10.82 -16.43 6.94
C THR A 169 -9.97 -15.55 7.86
N ILE A 170 -10.16 -15.70 9.18
CA ILE A 170 -9.38 -14.97 10.18
C ILE A 170 -7.87 -15.26 10.04
N GLU A 171 -7.52 -16.50 9.71
CA GLU A 171 -6.14 -16.96 9.53
C GLU A 171 -5.49 -16.32 8.31
N GLU A 172 -6.21 -16.22 7.19
CA GLU A 172 -5.72 -15.55 5.97
C GLU A 172 -5.48 -14.06 6.21
N VAL A 173 -6.40 -13.37 6.89
CA VAL A 173 -6.21 -11.95 7.26
C VAL A 173 -4.97 -11.80 8.14
N ALA A 174 -4.79 -12.66 9.14
CA ALA A 174 -3.64 -12.58 10.04
C ALA A 174 -2.30 -12.85 9.31
N ALA A 175 -2.31 -13.79 8.35
CA ALA A 175 -1.16 -14.14 7.54
C ALA A 175 -0.78 -13.02 6.54
N GLU A 176 -1.77 -12.37 5.91
CA GLU A 176 -1.53 -11.19 5.06
C GLU A 176 -1.06 -10.01 5.91
N TYR A 177 -1.75 -9.71 7.01
CA TYR A 177 -1.36 -8.64 7.95
C TYR A 177 0.10 -8.74 8.40
N SER A 178 0.51 -9.93 8.87
CA SER A 178 1.88 -10.17 9.31
C SER A 178 2.89 -10.05 8.18
N TRP A 179 2.49 -10.37 6.95
CA TRP A 179 3.36 -10.27 5.78
C TRP A 179 3.53 -8.82 5.33
N VAL A 180 2.46 -8.03 5.29
CA VAL A 180 2.51 -6.61 4.90
C VAL A 180 3.36 -5.83 5.89
N LEU A 181 3.20 -6.06 7.20
CA LEU A 181 4.02 -5.41 8.22
C LEU A 181 5.52 -5.67 8.04
N LYS A 182 5.91 -6.91 7.68
CA LYS A 182 7.32 -7.25 7.43
C LYS A 182 7.94 -6.50 6.25
N GLN A 183 7.13 -5.99 5.32
CA GLN A 183 7.63 -5.20 4.20
C GLN A 183 7.83 -3.72 4.55
N LEU A 184 7.26 -3.26 5.68
CA LEU A 184 7.38 -1.87 6.16
C LEU A 184 8.57 -1.64 7.09
N THR A 185 9.22 -2.71 7.56
CA THR A 185 10.37 -2.72 8.47
C THR A 185 11.65 -3.03 7.73
#